data_AF-A0A506VDR9-F1
#
_entry.id   AF-A0A506VDR9-F1
#
_cell.length_a   1.000
_cell.length_b   1.000
_cell.length_c   1.000
_cell.angle_alpha   90.00
_cell.angle_beta   90.00
_cell.angle_gamma   90.00
#
_symmetry.space_group_name_H-M   'P 1'
#
loop_
_entity.id
_entity.type
_entity.pdbx_description
1 polymer ?
#
loop_
_entity_poly.entity_id
_entity_poly.type
_entity_poly.pdbx_seq_one_letter_code
_entity_poly.pdbx_strand_id
1 'polypeptide(L)'
;MSMWDDFRVFDLRREDRAYEKPQKNWGEVDAQYSFFLFSGKKLPCEIHDLLTLMYKEQAVSGNREFAKPHARFRDKKEIKSEQITNKNKKLLASSINDKGQALTYLTTHYHEMDKKSRPIEMLTLAFCLPDNWQGEEKIRAKVKQYELFPQALNELRRRFTILKKKIISDRLYEVACGYSRLILINDKFEPYYLVNFFFRKNKDNIVDGNIPLDIYDKWIDSGEKKNRQHERVYYCLFENASRPEIENNDRLFVLSSQAFLESCRAVPDDITLILTKNTNGFSEGNNRKGYLRFIRLQSQIYNAIPGVRSLSSSTEFTYLNAEKREKRKLKKNAKKSRLQNQRNKLKNIIPPGEISAKENENSSLESGGVLFDEIMPSNMEEHLRHLKKHSF
;
A
#
# COMPACT_ATOMS: atom_id res chain seq x y z
N MET A 1 1.11 2.83 -39.81
CA MET A 1 1.20 2.38 -38.42
C MET A 1 1.14 3.60 -37.54
N SER A 2 0.02 3.75 -36.86
CA SER A 2 -0.24 4.82 -35.90
C SER A 2 0.61 4.57 -34.67
N MET A 3 1.13 5.64 -34.05
CA MET A 3 1.81 5.57 -32.75
C MET A 3 0.98 4.69 -31.78
N TRP A 4 -0.34 4.74 -31.84
CA TRP A 4 -1.23 4.05 -30.92
C TRP A 4 -1.37 2.53 -31.10
N ASP A 5 -0.82 1.94 -32.17
CA ASP A 5 -0.96 0.51 -32.51
C ASP A 5 -0.15 -0.42 -31.59
N ASP A 6 0.56 0.16 -30.62
CA ASP A 6 1.57 -0.52 -29.84
C ASP A 6 1.43 -0.21 -28.36
N PHE A 7 1.29 -1.23 -27.51
CA PHE A 7 1.45 -1.04 -26.06
C PHE A 7 2.84 -0.51 -25.68
N ARG A 8 3.80 -0.55 -26.62
CA ARG A 8 5.08 0.15 -26.58
C ARG A 8 4.96 1.68 -26.61
N VAL A 9 3.90 2.26 -27.19
CA VAL A 9 3.68 3.72 -27.27
C VAL A 9 2.99 4.29 -26.04
N PHE A 10 2.28 3.45 -25.28
CA PHE A 10 1.81 3.84 -23.95
C PHE A 10 2.92 3.87 -22.89
N ASP A 11 4.17 3.70 -23.32
CA ASP A 11 5.38 3.78 -22.50
C ASP A 11 5.27 2.93 -21.22
N LEU A 12 4.77 1.69 -21.37
CA LEU A 12 4.99 0.66 -20.36
C LEU A 12 6.51 0.56 -20.20
N ARG A 13 6.94 1.00 -19.02
CA ARG A 13 8.22 1.67 -18.70
C ARG A 13 9.43 1.19 -19.48
N ARG A 14 10.40 2.07 -19.72
CA ARG A 14 11.66 1.75 -20.41
C ARG A 14 12.39 0.53 -19.85
N GLU A 15 12.25 0.26 -18.56
CA GLU A 15 12.85 -0.92 -17.94
C GLU A 15 12.12 -2.23 -18.36
N ASP A 16 10.83 -2.19 -18.75
CA ASP A 16 9.99 -3.37 -19.09
C ASP A 16 10.35 -3.90 -20.49
N ARG A 17 11.17 -3.14 -21.23
CA ARG A 17 11.60 -3.35 -22.62
C ARG A 17 12.66 -4.44 -22.82
N ALA A 18 12.99 -5.22 -21.79
CA ALA A 18 14.02 -6.26 -21.89
C ALA A 18 13.55 -7.56 -22.59
N TYR A 19 12.29 -7.67 -23.03
CA TYR A 19 11.78 -8.85 -23.73
C TYR A 19 11.05 -8.53 -25.03
N GLU A 20 11.30 -9.39 -26.02
CA GLU A 20 10.91 -9.34 -27.42
C GLU A 20 9.38 -9.54 -27.59
N LYS A 21 8.78 -8.69 -28.42
CA LYS A 21 7.37 -8.63 -28.88
C LYS A 21 6.40 -7.79 -28.03
N PRO A 22 5.65 -6.85 -28.65
CA PRO A 22 4.59 -6.11 -27.98
C PRO A 22 3.46 -7.03 -27.55
N GLN A 23 2.87 -6.76 -26.39
CA GLN A 23 1.65 -7.43 -25.95
C GLN A 23 0.51 -7.09 -26.92
N LYS A 24 -0.14 -8.10 -27.48
CA LYS A 24 -1.11 -7.95 -28.56
C LYS A 24 -2.55 -8.14 -28.10
N ASN A 25 -2.78 -8.92 -27.05
CA ASN A 25 -4.12 -9.29 -26.60
C ASN A 25 -4.43 -8.79 -25.18
N TRP A 26 -5.72 -8.69 -24.87
CA TRP A 26 -6.18 -8.21 -23.56
C TRP A 26 -5.69 -9.08 -22.40
N GLY A 27 -5.54 -10.40 -22.61
CA GLY A 27 -5.11 -11.32 -21.58
C GLY A 27 -3.66 -11.13 -21.15
N GLU A 28 -2.78 -10.82 -22.10
CA GLU A 28 -1.37 -10.50 -21.82
C GLU A 28 -1.23 -9.23 -20.97
N VAL A 29 -2.01 -8.18 -21.30
CA VAL A 29 -2.02 -6.93 -20.54
C VAL A 29 -2.63 -7.14 -19.16
N ASP A 30 -3.78 -7.81 -19.12
CA ASP A 30 -4.49 -8.11 -17.89
C ASP A 30 -3.59 -8.94 -16.96
N ALA A 31 -2.89 -9.98 -17.43
CA ALA A 31 -1.99 -10.80 -16.62
C ALA A 31 -0.87 -10.01 -15.91
N GLN A 32 -0.42 -8.90 -16.51
CA GLN A 32 0.69 -8.10 -15.97
C GLN A 32 0.24 -6.85 -15.19
N TYR A 33 -0.90 -6.27 -15.55
CA TYR A 33 -1.33 -4.97 -15.04
C TYR A 33 -2.76 -5.02 -14.50
N SER A 34 -2.99 -4.28 -13.42
CA SER A 34 -4.35 -4.01 -12.92
C SER A 34 -4.71 -2.56 -13.21
N PHE A 35 -5.81 -2.32 -13.93
CA PHE A 35 -6.29 -0.97 -14.23
C PHE A 35 -7.70 -0.77 -13.65
N PHE A 36 -7.78 -0.07 -12.52
CA PHE A 36 -9.05 0.24 -11.88
C PHE A 36 -9.41 1.72 -12.06
N LEU A 37 -10.65 1.96 -12.46
CA LEU A 37 -11.24 3.28 -12.61
C LEU A 37 -12.24 3.53 -11.48
N PHE A 38 -12.08 4.65 -10.78
CA PHE A 38 -13.03 5.13 -9.79
C PHE A 38 -13.97 6.17 -10.43
N SER A 39 -15.29 6.00 -10.25
CA SER A 39 -16.28 6.90 -10.84
C SER A 39 -16.33 8.28 -10.17
N GLY A 40 -15.83 8.38 -8.93
CA GLY A 40 -15.87 9.59 -8.11
C GLY A 40 -14.50 10.02 -7.55
N LYS A 41 -14.37 11.30 -7.19
CA LYS A 41 -13.16 11.88 -6.58
C LYS A 41 -13.02 11.60 -5.08
N LYS A 42 -14.05 11.03 -4.45
CA LYS A 42 -14.09 10.66 -3.02
C LYS A 42 -14.81 9.32 -2.90
N LEU A 43 -14.45 8.55 -1.88
CA LEU A 43 -15.11 7.30 -1.52
C LEU A 43 -16.35 7.58 -0.63
N PRO A 44 -17.38 6.72 -0.65
CA PRO A 44 -17.53 5.55 -1.53
C PRO A 44 -17.86 5.98 -2.97
N CYS A 45 -17.28 5.30 -3.96
CA CYS A 45 -17.61 5.47 -5.37
C CYS A 45 -17.42 4.15 -6.11
N GLU A 46 -18.10 3.99 -7.24
CA GLU A 46 -18.03 2.76 -8.02
C GLU A 46 -16.60 2.52 -8.53
N ILE A 47 -16.19 1.25 -8.51
CA ILE A 47 -14.89 0.79 -8.99
C ILE A 47 -15.17 -0.09 -10.22
N HIS A 48 -14.48 0.20 -11.33
CA HIS A 48 -14.61 -0.55 -12.56
C HIS A 48 -13.23 -1.03 -13.03
N ASP A 49 -13.19 -2.22 -13.63
CA ASP A 49 -12.06 -2.65 -14.44
C ASP A 49 -12.05 -1.85 -15.75
N LEU A 50 -11.02 -1.03 -15.93
CA LEU A 50 -10.85 -0.16 -17.09
C LEU A 50 -10.66 -0.97 -18.38
N LEU A 51 -9.94 -2.10 -18.34
CA LEU A 51 -9.75 -2.96 -19.51
C LEU A 51 -11.09 -3.56 -19.94
N THR A 52 -11.91 -3.98 -18.97
CA THR A 52 -13.28 -4.46 -19.25
C THR A 52 -14.17 -3.36 -19.83
N LEU A 53 -14.08 -2.12 -19.36
CA LEU A 53 -14.82 -0.99 -19.95
C LEU A 53 -14.41 -0.73 -21.41
N MET A 54 -13.11 -0.73 -21.69
CA MET A 54 -12.57 -0.52 -23.03
C MET A 54 -12.94 -1.66 -23.98
N TYR A 55 -12.93 -2.91 -23.50
CA TYR A 55 -13.39 -4.06 -24.27
C TYR A 55 -14.88 -3.95 -24.64
N LYS A 56 -15.74 -3.54 -23.69
CA LYS A 56 -17.17 -3.34 -23.94
C LYS A 56 -17.43 -2.23 -24.97
N GLU A 57 -16.64 -1.17 -24.96
CA GLU A 57 -16.72 -0.09 -25.95
C GLU A 57 -16.49 -0.61 -27.38
N GLN A 58 -15.49 -1.50 -27.57
CA GLN A 58 -15.24 -2.16 -28.86
C GLN A 58 -16.34 -3.14 -29.27
N ALA A 59 -17.11 -3.67 -28.31
CA ALA A 59 -18.25 -4.55 -28.59
C ALA A 59 -19.45 -3.82 -29.17
N VAL A 60 -19.68 -2.58 -28.73
CA VAL A 60 -20.84 -1.77 -29.12
C VAL A 60 -20.67 -1.13 -30.49
N SER A 61 -19.44 -0.98 -31.00
CA SER A 61 -19.14 -0.41 -32.33
C SER A 61 -19.45 -1.35 -33.51
N GLY A 62 -20.41 -2.29 -33.37
CA GLY A 62 -20.94 -3.12 -34.46
C GLY A 62 -20.22 -4.44 -34.70
N ASN A 63 -19.26 -4.83 -33.84
CA ASN A 63 -18.45 -6.03 -34.05
C ASN A 63 -19.02 -7.23 -33.29
N ARG A 64 -19.82 -8.08 -33.96
CA ARG A 64 -20.47 -9.28 -33.36
C ARG A 64 -19.49 -10.25 -32.67
N GLU A 65 -18.21 -10.16 -33.00
CA GLU A 65 -17.12 -10.93 -32.37
C GLU A 65 -16.85 -10.61 -30.89
N PHE A 66 -17.32 -9.46 -30.40
CA PHE A 66 -17.12 -8.97 -29.04
C PHE A 66 -18.41 -9.04 -28.20
N ALA A 67 -19.49 -9.60 -28.75
CA ALA A 67 -20.83 -9.61 -28.16
C ALA A 67 -21.02 -10.59 -26.97
N LYS A 68 -19.99 -11.36 -26.60
CA LYS A 68 -20.08 -12.32 -25.48
C LYS A 68 -19.28 -11.83 -24.27
N PRO A 69 -19.92 -11.58 -23.11
CA PRO A 69 -19.29 -11.00 -21.92
C PRO A 69 -18.42 -12.01 -21.12
N HIS A 70 -17.91 -13.07 -21.76
CA HIS A 70 -17.09 -14.07 -21.08
C HIS A 70 -15.61 -13.68 -21.13
N ALA A 71 -14.98 -13.53 -19.95
CA ALA A 71 -13.58 -13.14 -19.77
C ALA A 71 -12.60 -13.94 -20.66
N ARG A 72 -12.83 -15.26 -20.83
CA ARG A 72 -12.00 -16.11 -21.68
C ARG A 72 -11.95 -15.72 -23.16
N PHE A 73 -12.98 -15.03 -23.68
CA PHE A 73 -12.98 -14.51 -25.04
C PHE A 73 -12.28 -13.15 -25.14
N ARG A 74 -12.44 -12.28 -24.14
CA ARG A 74 -11.73 -11.01 -24.03
C ARG A 74 -10.22 -11.24 -24.12
N ASP A 75 -9.71 -12.16 -23.30
CA ASP A 75 -8.27 -12.35 -23.12
C ASP A 75 -7.54 -12.77 -24.40
N LYS A 76 -8.24 -13.44 -25.33
CA LYS A 76 -7.69 -13.88 -26.62
C LYS A 76 -7.83 -12.86 -27.75
N LYS A 77 -8.57 -11.77 -27.53
CA LYS A 77 -8.83 -10.76 -28.58
C LYS A 77 -7.66 -9.79 -28.67
N GLU A 78 -7.25 -9.51 -29.90
CA GLU A 78 -6.27 -8.47 -30.20
C GLU A 78 -6.86 -7.09 -29.89
N ILE A 79 -6.02 -6.21 -29.36
CA ILE A 79 -6.43 -4.88 -28.93
C ILE A 79 -6.45 -3.95 -30.13
N LYS A 80 -7.65 -3.56 -30.56
CA LYS A 80 -7.88 -2.60 -31.66
C LYS A 80 -7.81 -1.16 -31.14
N SER A 81 -6.60 -0.62 -31.00
CA SER A 81 -6.37 0.67 -30.35
C SER A 81 -7.04 1.86 -31.06
N GLU A 82 -7.23 1.77 -32.36
CA GLU A 82 -7.94 2.74 -33.20
C GLU A 82 -9.43 2.84 -32.83
N GLN A 83 -10.00 1.78 -32.24
CA GLN A 83 -11.41 1.70 -31.83
C GLN A 83 -11.64 2.16 -30.38
N ILE A 84 -10.59 2.55 -29.67
CA ILE A 84 -10.66 3.03 -28.28
C ILE A 84 -10.80 4.55 -28.29
N THR A 85 -11.77 5.08 -27.53
CA THR A 85 -11.97 6.53 -27.48
C THR A 85 -10.79 7.27 -26.84
N ASN A 86 -10.59 8.51 -27.26
CA ASN A 86 -9.57 9.39 -26.71
C ASN A 86 -9.73 9.61 -25.19
N LYS A 87 -10.96 9.53 -24.66
CA LYS A 87 -11.22 9.61 -23.23
C LYS A 87 -10.59 8.43 -22.49
N ASN A 88 -10.84 7.20 -22.93
CA ASN A 88 -10.29 6.00 -22.30
C ASN A 88 -8.77 5.92 -22.48
N LYS A 89 -8.22 6.36 -23.63
CA LYS A 89 -6.77 6.50 -23.83
C LYS A 89 -6.13 7.44 -22.80
N LYS A 90 -6.75 8.60 -22.52
CA LYS A 90 -6.27 9.54 -21.49
C LYS A 90 -6.33 8.94 -20.08
N LEU A 91 -7.39 8.21 -19.75
CA LEU A 91 -7.50 7.51 -18.46
C LEU A 91 -6.41 6.45 -18.29
N LEU A 92 -6.16 5.65 -19.32
CA LEU A 92 -5.10 4.65 -19.32
C LEU A 92 -3.73 5.30 -19.15
N ALA A 93 -3.44 6.37 -19.90
CA ALA A 93 -2.17 7.11 -19.79
C ALA A 93 -1.96 7.68 -18.38
N SER A 94 -3.02 8.23 -17.76
CA SER A 94 -2.96 8.69 -16.37
C SER A 94 -2.64 7.55 -15.40
N SER A 95 -3.30 6.40 -15.56
CA SER A 95 -3.06 5.24 -14.71
C SER A 95 -1.64 4.69 -14.86
N ILE A 96 -1.09 4.67 -16.08
CA ILE A 96 0.31 4.28 -16.33
C ILE A 96 1.28 5.26 -15.65
N ASN A 97 1.01 6.56 -15.74
CA ASN A 97 1.80 7.56 -15.04
C ASN A 97 1.80 7.34 -13.52
N ASP A 98 0.65 7.01 -12.92
CA ASP A 98 0.56 6.69 -11.48
C ASP A 98 1.42 5.48 -11.10
N LYS A 99 1.48 4.45 -11.96
CA LYS A 99 2.36 3.28 -11.79
C LYS A 99 3.84 3.67 -11.89
N GLY A 100 4.20 4.57 -12.81
CA GLY A 100 5.55 5.12 -12.93
C GLY A 100 5.98 5.93 -11.70
N GLN A 101 5.07 6.72 -11.14
CA GLN A 101 5.28 7.43 -9.88
C GLN A 101 5.45 6.46 -8.71
N ALA A 102 4.64 5.39 -8.66
CA ALA A 102 4.76 4.35 -7.65
C ALA A 102 6.12 3.62 -7.73
N LEU A 103 6.57 3.26 -8.94
CA LEU A 103 7.89 2.66 -9.13
C LEU A 103 9.00 3.57 -8.61
N THR A 104 8.98 4.83 -9.02
CA THR A 104 9.99 5.82 -8.61
C THR A 104 10.00 5.94 -7.09
N TYR A 105 8.83 6.10 -6.47
CA TYR A 105 8.70 6.20 -5.01
C TYR A 105 9.30 5.01 -4.27
N LEU A 106 8.95 3.79 -4.69
CA LEU A 106 9.41 2.56 -4.03
C LEU A 106 10.90 2.31 -4.26
N THR A 107 11.40 2.59 -5.47
CA THR A 107 12.81 2.42 -5.85
C THR A 107 13.69 3.43 -5.11
N THR A 108 13.28 4.69 -5.06
CA THR A 108 13.97 5.72 -4.26
C THR A 108 14.02 5.31 -2.81
N HIS A 109 12.90 4.87 -2.22
CA HIS A 109 12.90 4.42 -0.84
C HIS A 109 13.79 3.19 -0.60
N TYR A 110 13.76 2.20 -1.50
CA TYR A 110 14.69 1.07 -1.45
C TYR A 110 16.16 1.52 -1.46
N HIS A 111 16.52 2.45 -2.35
CA HIS A 111 17.89 2.98 -2.41
C HIS A 111 18.29 3.76 -1.17
N GLU A 112 17.37 4.51 -0.57
CA GLU A 112 17.62 5.15 0.73
C GLU A 112 17.89 4.12 1.83
N MET A 113 17.12 3.04 1.86
CA MET A 113 17.30 1.96 2.83
C MET A 113 18.62 1.23 2.63
N ASP A 114 18.93 0.84 1.39
CA ASP A 114 20.18 0.19 1.02
C ASP A 114 21.37 1.09 1.41
N LYS A 115 21.36 2.37 1.02
CA LYS A 115 22.45 3.31 1.37
C LYS A 115 22.67 3.47 2.88
N LYS A 116 21.60 3.49 3.68
CA LYS A 116 21.68 3.71 5.14
C LYS A 116 22.03 2.45 5.93
N SER A 117 21.83 1.26 5.37
CA SER A 117 21.75 0.04 6.17
C SER A 117 22.31 -1.20 5.46
N ARG A 118 23.05 -1.02 4.35
CA ARG A 118 23.65 -2.12 3.58
C ARG A 118 24.54 -3.01 4.47
N PRO A 119 24.45 -4.35 4.34
CA PRO A 119 23.51 -5.11 3.50
C PRO A 119 22.07 -5.10 4.04
N ILE A 120 21.07 -5.03 3.14
CA ILE A 120 19.65 -5.15 3.50
C ILE A 120 19.03 -6.41 2.91
N GLU A 121 18.07 -6.97 3.66
CA GLU A 121 17.19 -8.05 3.22
C GLU A 121 15.74 -7.56 3.24
N MET A 122 15.00 -7.82 2.16
CA MET A 122 13.62 -7.38 1.99
C MET A 122 12.66 -8.55 2.21
N LEU A 123 11.78 -8.44 3.21
CA LEU A 123 10.69 -9.37 3.44
C LEU A 123 9.37 -8.74 3.00
N THR A 124 8.66 -9.37 2.07
CA THR A 124 7.39 -8.83 1.58
C THR A 124 6.20 -9.69 1.99
N LEU A 125 5.22 -9.06 2.65
CA LEU A 125 3.96 -9.69 3.00
C LEU A 125 2.77 -8.93 2.41
N ALA A 126 1.72 -9.67 2.04
CA ALA A 126 0.42 -9.10 1.71
C ALA A 126 -0.62 -9.52 2.77
N PHE A 127 -1.38 -8.55 3.25
CA PHE A 127 -2.37 -8.69 4.30
C PHE A 127 -3.77 -8.42 3.74
N CYS A 128 -4.54 -9.49 3.55
CA CYS A 128 -5.94 -9.42 3.13
C CYS A 128 -6.85 -9.45 4.37
N LEU A 129 -8.03 -8.83 4.27
CA LEU A 129 -9.07 -9.04 5.27
C LEU A 129 -9.74 -10.40 5.05
N PRO A 130 -10.16 -11.10 6.11
CA PRO A 130 -10.93 -12.34 5.98
C PRO A 130 -12.31 -12.07 5.39
N ASP A 131 -12.88 -13.00 4.62
CA ASP A 131 -14.18 -12.83 3.95
C ASP A 131 -15.32 -12.41 4.93
N ASN A 132 -15.20 -12.82 6.19
CA ASN A 132 -16.16 -12.52 7.26
C ASN A 132 -15.80 -11.33 8.16
N TRP A 133 -14.86 -10.47 7.76
CA TRP A 133 -14.37 -9.37 8.61
C TRP A 133 -15.47 -8.39 9.10
N GLN A 134 -16.62 -8.35 8.42
CA GLN A 134 -17.76 -7.50 8.76
C GLN A 134 -18.79 -8.16 9.70
N GLY A 135 -18.60 -9.44 10.03
CA GLY A 135 -19.62 -10.27 10.69
C GLY A 135 -20.66 -10.83 9.71
N GLU A 136 -21.19 -12.01 10.01
CA GLU A 136 -22.09 -12.76 9.11
C GLU A 136 -23.38 -12.01 8.75
N GLU A 137 -23.87 -11.12 9.62
CA GLU A 137 -25.10 -10.36 9.43
C GLU A 137 -25.00 -9.35 8.27
N LYS A 138 -23.83 -8.73 8.06
CA LYS A 138 -23.63 -7.75 6.96
C LYS A 138 -23.44 -8.40 5.61
N ILE A 139 -22.91 -9.62 5.56
CA ILE A 139 -22.73 -10.41 4.33
C ILE A 139 -24.10 -10.71 3.69
N ARG A 140 -25.14 -10.91 4.51
CA ARG A 140 -26.50 -11.22 4.04
C ARG A 140 -27.22 -10.04 3.40
N ALA A 141 -26.78 -8.81 3.64
CA ALA A 141 -27.51 -7.59 3.26
C ALA A 141 -27.36 -7.15 1.78
N LYS A 142 -26.70 -7.94 0.91
CA LYS A 142 -26.45 -7.59 -0.51
C LYS A 142 -25.89 -6.17 -0.72
N VAL A 143 -25.08 -5.69 0.22
CA VAL A 143 -24.44 -4.36 0.13
C VAL A 143 -23.54 -4.33 -1.09
N LYS A 144 -23.60 -3.24 -1.87
CA LYS A 144 -22.73 -3.10 -3.04
C LYS A 144 -21.28 -3.00 -2.56
N GLN A 145 -20.40 -3.74 -3.21
CA GLN A 145 -19.02 -3.92 -2.74
C GLN A 145 -18.23 -2.60 -2.56
N TYR A 146 -18.48 -1.61 -3.43
CA TYR A 146 -17.82 -0.31 -3.33
C TYR A 146 -18.23 0.49 -2.07
N GLU A 147 -19.40 0.24 -1.50
CA GLU A 147 -19.88 0.89 -0.26
C GLU A 147 -19.12 0.36 0.96
N LEU A 148 -18.59 -0.86 0.86
CA LEU A 148 -17.78 -1.51 1.88
C LEU A 148 -16.31 -1.11 1.82
N PHE A 149 -15.86 -0.57 0.68
CA PHE A 149 -14.46 -0.21 0.45
C PHE A 149 -13.88 0.75 1.51
N PRO A 150 -14.56 1.84 1.92
CA PRO A 150 -14.06 2.72 3.00
C PRO A 150 -13.92 2.00 4.33
N GLN A 151 -14.88 1.12 4.67
CA GLN A 151 -14.87 0.37 5.91
C GLN A 151 -13.70 -0.64 5.91
N ALA A 152 -13.45 -1.30 4.77
CA ALA A 152 -12.31 -2.21 4.59
C ALA A 152 -10.98 -1.49 4.78
N LEU A 153 -10.83 -0.29 4.19
CA LEU A 153 -9.63 0.53 4.36
C LEU A 153 -9.40 0.92 5.82
N ASN A 154 -10.46 1.27 6.55
CA ASN A 154 -10.38 1.62 7.96
C ASN A 154 -9.96 0.42 8.81
N GLU A 155 -10.52 -0.77 8.53
CA GLU A 155 -10.16 -2.00 9.25
C GLU A 155 -8.71 -2.41 8.98
N LEU A 156 -8.26 -2.39 7.71
CA LEU A 156 -6.85 -2.60 7.36
C LEU A 156 -5.93 -1.62 8.10
N ARG A 157 -6.31 -0.34 8.15
CA ARG A 157 -5.53 0.70 8.85
C ARG A 157 -5.45 0.43 10.35
N ARG A 158 -6.57 0.07 10.96
CA ARG A 158 -6.64 -0.26 12.39
C ARG A 158 -5.73 -1.45 12.72
N ARG A 159 -5.88 -2.56 11.99
CA ARG A 159 -5.08 -3.78 12.15
C ARG A 159 -3.59 -3.54 11.94
N PHE A 160 -3.22 -2.87 10.85
CA PHE A 160 -1.83 -2.55 10.58
C PHE A 160 -1.21 -1.62 11.63
N THR A 161 -1.99 -0.70 12.20
CA THR A 161 -1.52 0.16 13.29
C THR A 161 -1.19 -0.67 14.53
N ILE A 162 -2.00 -1.69 14.86
CA ILE A 162 -1.75 -2.61 15.96
C ILE A 162 -0.53 -3.48 15.67
N LEU A 163 -0.47 -4.10 14.47
CA LEU A 163 0.69 -4.89 14.02
C LEU A 163 1.98 -4.08 14.14
N LYS A 164 2.00 -2.86 13.57
CA LYS A 164 3.14 -1.95 13.62
C LYS A 164 3.55 -1.63 15.06
N LYS A 165 2.59 -1.40 15.97
CA LYS A 165 2.88 -1.17 17.39
C LYS A 165 3.58 -2.38 18.02
N LYS A 166 3.07 -3.59 17.80
CA LYS A 166 3.64 -4.85 18.32
C LYS A 166 5.05 -5.08 17.80
N ILE A 167 5.24 -4.96 16.47
CA ILE A 167 6.53 -5.15 15.83
C ILE A 167 7.57 -4.13 16.35
N ILE A 168 7.19 -2.85 16.43
CA ILE A 168 8.08 -1.79 16.94
C ILE A 168 8.48 -2.02 18.40
N SER A 169 7.62 -2.64 19.21
CA SER A 169 7.87 -2.92 20.62
C SER A 169 8.55 -4.26 20.87
N ASP A 170 8.98 -4.98 19.84
CA ASP A 170 9.57 -6.30 19.96
C ASP A 170 11.05 -6.27 19.55
N ARG A 171 11.90 -6.88 20.38
CA ARG A 171 13.36 -6.94 20.18
C ARG A 171 13.74 -7.80 18.98
N LEU A 172 12.90 -8.77 18.60
CA LEU A 172 13.11 -9.58 17.39
C LEU A 172 13.31 -8.70 16.13
N TYR A 173 12.73 -7.50 16.13
CA TYR A 173 12.78 -6.56 15.02
C TYR A 173 13.79 -5.43 15.22
N GLU A 174 14.76 -5.57 16.13
CA GLU A 174 15.80 -4.56 16.35
C GLU A 174 16.60 -4.27 15.07
N VAL A 175 16.81 -5.29 14.24
CA VAL A 175 17.53 -5.20 12.96
C VAL A 175 16.67 -4.65 11.82
N ALA A 176 15.35 -4.55 11.98
CA ALA A 176 14.50 -3.94 10.98
C ALA A 176 14.80 -2.44 10.91
N CYS A 177 14.92 -1.91 9.70
CA CYS A 177 15.39 -0.55 9.46
C CYS A 177 14.37 0.33 8.73
N GLY A 178 13.39 -0.27 8.05
CA GLY A 178 12.30 0.49 7.43
C GLY A 178 11.19 -0.39 6.88
N TYR A 179 10.19 0.25 6.28
CA TYR A 179 9.21 -0.43 5.46
C TYR A 179 8.63 0.49 4.38
N SER A 180 8.21 -0.09 3.26
CA SER A 180 7.23 0.53 2.35
C SER A 180 5.91 -0.23 2.42
N ARG A 181 4.81 0.50 2.30
CA ARG A 181 3.45 -0.05 2.34
C ARG A 181 2.64 0.56 1.20
N LEU A 182 2.03 -0.34 0.44
CA LEU A 182 1.08 -0.06 -0.62
C LEU A 182 -0.32 -0.49 -0.19
N ILE A 183 -1.32 0.25 -0.65
CA ILE A 183 -2.71 -0.21 -0.69
C ILE A 183 -2.99 -0.63 -2.12
N LEU A 184 -3.31 -1.90 -2.32
CA LEU A 184 -3.61 -2.49 -3.62
C LEU A 184 -5.05 -3.02 -3.61
N ILE A 185 -5.57 -3.35 -4.79
CA ILE A 185 -6.96 -3.77 -5.00
C ILE A 185 -6.93 -5.10 -5.75
N ASN A 186 -7.71 -6.07 -5.31
CA ASN A 186 -7.82 -7.37 -5.98
C ASN A 186 -8.92 -7.34 -7.07
N ASP A 187 -9.08 -8.43 -7.82
CA ASP A 187 -10.08 -8.53 -8.89
C ASP A 187 -11.53 -8.53 -8.37
N LYS A 188 -11.71 -8.82 -7.07
CA LYS A 188 -12.98 -8.61 -6.36
C LYS A 188 -13.11 -7.16 -5.87
N PHE A 189 -12.30 -6.19 -6.29
CA PHE A 189 -12.35 -4.80 -5.81
C PHE A 189 -12.15 -4.62 -4.29
N GLU A 190 -11.53 -5.58 -3.61
CA GLU A 190 -11.24 -5.50 -2.18
C GLU A 190 -9.83 -4.93 -1.98
N PRO A 191 -9.66 -3.98 -1.04
CA PRO A 191 -8.35 -3.46 -0.73
C PRO A 191 -7.55 -4.46 0.11
N TYR A 192 -6.25 -4.46 -0.07
CA TYR A 192 -5.30 -5.18 0.80
C TYR A 192 -4.00 -4.38 0.96
N TYR A 193 -3.22 -4.68 2.00
CA TYR A 193 -1.90 -4.08 2.18
C TYR A 193 -0.83 -4.99 1.62
N LEU A 194 0.09 -4.43 0.84
CA LEU A 194 1.37 -5.05 0.53
C LEU A 194 2.46 -4.26 1.24
N VAL A 195 3.29 -4.95 2.00
CA VAL A 195 4.31 -4.33 2.86
C VAL A 195 5.65 -4.97 2.58
N ASN A 196 6.62 -4.16 2.18
CA ASN A 196 8.02 -4.55 2.09
C ASN A 196 8.71 -4.08 3.37
N PHE A 197 9.08 -5.01 4.25
CA PHE A 197 9.90 -4.76 5.42
C PHE A 197 11.37 -4.87 5.05
N PHE A 198 12.20 -3.97 5.56
CA PHE A 198 13.64 -3.96 5.31
C PHE A 198 14.39 -4.29 6.60
N PHE A 199 15.28 -5.27 6.54
CA PHE A 199 16.10 -5.74 7.64
C PHE A 199 17.58 -5.53 7.33
N ARG A 200 18.35 -5.08 8.31
CA ARG A 200 19.82 -5.08 8.23
C ARG A 200 20.33 -6.51 8.31
N LYS A 201 21.22 -6.87 7.40
CA LYS A 201 21.85 -8.17 7.34
C LYS A 201 23.34 -8.01 7.64
N ASN A 202 23.82 -8.62 8.71
CA ASN A 202 25.25 -8.68 9.04
C ASN A 202 25.66 -10.15 9.25
N LYS A 203 26.97 -10.43 9.30
CA LYS A 203 27.47 -11.80 9.58
C LYS A 203 26.91 -12.37 10.90
N ASP A 204 26.68 -11.49 11.87
CA ASP A 204 26.16 -11.85 13.20
C ASP A 204 24.63 -11.78 13.30
N ASN A 205 23.95 -11.20 12.30
CA ASN A 205 22.51 -10.97 12.28
C ASN A 205 21.93 -11.43 10.95
N ILE A 206 21.60 -12.72 10.87
CA ILE A 206 20.83 -13.30 9.78
C ILE A 206 19.35 -13.03 10.07
N VAL A 207 18.58 -12.69 9.03
CA VAL A 207 17.12 -12.62 9.16
C VAL A 207 16.60 -14.01 9.45
N ASP A 208 16.08 -14.20 10.66
CA ASP A 208 15.48 -15.46 11.09
C ASP A 208 14.34 -15.84 10.13
N GLY A 209 14.39 -17.08 9.65
CA GLY A 209 13.39 -17.64 8.74
C GLY A 209 11.97 -17.62 9.31
N ASN A 210 11.82 -17.55 10.64
CA ASN A 210 10.52 -17.52 11.32
C ASN A 210 9.95 -16.11 11.48
N ILE A 211 10.67 -15.04 11.13
CA ILE A 211 10.13 -13.67 11.18
C ILE A 211 8.82 -13.51 10.38
N PRO A 212 8.68 -14.02 9.14
CA PRO A 212 7.41 -13.97 8.42
C PRO A 212 6.23 -14.60 9.19
N LEU A 213 6.47 -15.71 9.90
CA LEU A 213 5.47 -16.40 10.71
C LEU A 213 5.07 -15.56 11.93
N ASP A 214 6.05 -14.98 12.62
CA ASP A 214 5.78 -14.10 13.76
C ASP A 214 5.06 -12.79 13.34
N ILE A 215 5.38 -12.20 12.17
CA ILE A 215 4.61 -11.08 11.61
C ILE A 215 3.16 -11.50 11.35
N TYR A 216 2.97 -12.70 10.79
CA TYR A 216 1.66 -13.28 10.54
C TYR A 216 0.86 -13.43 11.86
N ASP A 217 1.43 -14.04 12.89
CA ASP A 217 0.75 -14.23 14.18
C ASP A 217 0.36 -12.89 14.81
N LYS A 218 1.27 -11.90 14.77
CA LYS A 218 0.98 -10.55 15.24
C LYS A 218 -0.15 -9.88 14.45
N TRP A 219 -0.30 -10.19 13.16
CA TRP A 219 -1.41 -9.71 12.32
C TRP A 219 -2.73 -10.39 12.68
N ILE A 220 -2.75 -11.72 12.78
CA ILE A 220 -3.93 -12.49 13.19
C ILE A 220 -4.46 -12.00 14.54
N ASP A 221 -3.55 -11.71 15.47
CA ASP A 221 -3.91 -11.19 16.78
C ASP A 221 -4.40 -9.73 16.79
N SER A 222 -4.32 -9.01 15.67
CA SER A 222 -4.90 -7.67 15.53
C SER A 222 -6.39 -7.71 15.15
N GLY A 223 -6.86 -8.86 14.66
CA GLY A 223 -8.24 -9.14 14.30
C GLY A 223 -9.10 -9.67 15.44
N GLU A 224 -10.41 -9.77 15.19
CA GLU A 224 -11.34 -10.42 16.11
C GLU A 224 -11.15 -11.94 16.11
N LYS A 225 -11.15 -12.57 17.29
CA LYS A 225 -10.89 -14.01 17.45
C LYS A 225 -11.78 -14.91 16.59
N LYS A 226 -13.05 -14.54 16.41
CA LYS A 226 -14.04 -15.28 15.61
C LYS A 226 -13.74 -15.30 14.10
N ASN A 227 -12.93 -14.36 13.60
CA ASN A 227 -12.65 -14.22 12.16
C ASN A 227 -11.30 -14.81 11.74
N ARG A 228 -10.54 -15.40 12.68
CA ARG A 228 -9.16 -15.85 12.44
C ARG A 228 -9.05 -16.94 11.38
N GLN A 229 -10.06 -17.80 11.25
CA GLN A 229 -10.02 -18.97 10.36
C GLN A 229 -9.96 -18.66 8.87
N HIS A 230 -10.33 -17.44 8.46
CA HIS A 230 -10.36 -17.03 7.06
C HIS A 230 -9.30 -15.97 6.72
N GLU A 231 -8.38 -15.68 7.65
CA GLU A 231 -7.34 -14.68 7.41
C GLU A 231 -6.28 -15.24 6.46
N ARG A 232 -5.99 -14.47 5.41
CA ARG A 232 -5.03 -14.84 4.37
C ARG A 232 -3.91 -13.84 4.37
N VAL A 233 -2.71 -14.32 4.69
CA VAL A 233 -1.48 -13.55 4.59
C VAL A 233 -0.56 -14.29 3.64
N TYR A 234 -0.09 -13.57 2.63
CA TYR A 234 0.86 -14.10 1.67
C TYR A 234 2.25 -13.60 2.04
N TYR A 235 3.26 -14.46 1.93
CA TYR A 235 4.67 -14.11 2.06
C TYR A 235 5.37 -14.42 0.73
N CYS A 236 6.05 -13.43 0.18
CA CYS A 236 6.87 -13.59 -1.02
C CYS A 236 8.25 -14.11 -0.61
N LEU A 237 8.54 -15.37 -0.95
CA LEU A 237 9.83 -15.98 -0.75
C LEU A 237 10.72 -15.73 -1.97
N PHE A 238 11.90 -15.15 -1.74
CA PHE A 238 12.94 -15.00 -2.76
C PHE A 238 13.85 -16.22 -2.79
N GLU A 239 14.50 -16.47 -3.93
CA GLU A 239 15.46 -17.57 -4.05
C GLU A 239 16.63 -17.38 -3.06
N ASN A 240 16.95 -18.42 -2.28
CA ASN A 240 17.96 -18.40 -1.22
C ASN A 240 17.63 -17.49 -0.02
N ALA A 241 16.36 -17.09 0.15
CA ALA A 241 15.89 -16.50 1.41
C ALA A 241 15.61 -17.58 2.45
N SER A 242 15.79 -17.23 3.73
CA SER A 242 15.38 -18.08 4.84
C SER A 242 13.87 -18.31 4.77
N ARG A 243 13.45 -19.58 4.88
CA ARG A 243 12.05 -19.98 4.89
C ARG A 243 11.62 -20.28 6.32
N PRO A 244 10.39 -19.92 6.73
CA PRO A 244 9.86 -20.36 8.02
C PRO A 244 9.72 -21.87 8.07
N GLU A 245 9.97 -22.45 9.24
CA GLU A 245 9.65 -23.85 9.54
C GLU A 245 8.13 -23.94 9.68
N ILE A 246 7.46 -24.44 8.64
CA ILE A 246 6.00 -24.53 8.58
C ILE A 246 5.59 -25.97 8.86
N GLU A 247 4.75 -26.18 9.87
CA GLU A 247 4.01 -27.44 10.01
C GLU A 247 2.85 -27.46 9.01
N ASN A 248 2.46 -28.65 8.54
CA ASN A 248 1.38 -28.81 7.55
C ASN A 248 0.02 -28.35 8.12
N ASN A 249 -0.25 -27.03 8.16
CA ASN A 249 -1.56 -26.38 8.32
C ASN A 249 -1.49 -24.84 8.49
N ASP A 250 -0.33 -24.18 8.38
CA ASP A 250 -0.28 -22.73 8.65
C ASP A 250 -0.91 -21.87 7.54
N ARG A 251 -1.73 -20.88 7.93
CA ARG A 251 -2.42 -19.95 7.00
C ARG A 251 -1.49 -18.88 6.41
N LEU A 252 -0.18 -18.97 6.65
CA LEU A 252 0.83 -18.17 5.96
C LEU A 252 1.15 -18.81 4.61
N PHE A 253 0.69 -18.19 3.54
CA PHE A 253 0.93 -18.67 2.19
C PHE A 253 2.28 -18.21 1.68
N VAL A 254 3.27 -19.09 1.73
CA VAL A 254 4.62 -18.82 1.20
C VAL A 254 4.63 -19.09 -0.30
N LEU A 255 4.88 -18.05 -1.09
CA LEU A 255 4.76 -18.07 -2.54
C LEU A 255 6.01 -17.51 -3.21
N SER A 256 6.32 -18.01 -4.42
CA SER A 256 7.24 -17.31 -5.32
C SER A 256 6.67 -15.94 -5.70
N SER A 257 7.52 -15.01 -6.09
CA SER A 257 7.17 -13.64 -6.52
C SER A 257 6.02 -13.55 -7.52
N GLN A 258 6.02 -14.38 -8.57
CA GLN A 258 4.99 -14.40 -9.60
C GLN A 258 3.68 -14.95 -9.04
N ALA A 259 3.73 -16.11 -8.37
CA ALA A 259 2.56 -16.72 -7.73
C ALA A 259 1.96 -15.82 -6.63
N PHE A 260 2.81 -15.06 -5.93
CA PHE A 260 2.43 -14.11 -4.89
C PHE A 260 1.53 -13.01 -5.46
N LEU A 261 1.96 -12.34 -6.53
CA LEU A 261 1.18 -11.23 -7.11
C LEU A 261 -0.12 -11.73 -7.76
N GLU A 262 -0.07 -12.88 -8.44
CA GLU A 262 -1.26 -13.52 -8.98
C GLU A 262 -2.27 -13.88 -7.88
N SER A 263 -1.81 -14.45 -6.76
CA SER A 263 -2.68 -14.86 -5.67
C SER A 263 -3.23 -13.67 -4.88
N CYS A 264 -2.48 -12.57 -4.78
CA CYS A 264 -2.98 -11.33 -4.19
C CYS A 264 -4.04 -10.66 -5.07
N ARG A 265 -3.89 -10.76 -6.39
CA ARG A 265 -4.80 -10.15 -7.36
C ARG A 265 -6.07 -10.98 -7.58
N ALA A 266 -5.93 -12.26 -7.89
CA ALA A 266 -7.03 -13.19 -8.10
C ALA A 266 -7.10 -14.15 -6.91
N VAL A 267 -7.52 -13.64 -5.75
CA VAL A 267 -7.57 -14.38 -4.48
C VAL A 267 -8.34 -15.69 -4.70
N PRO A 268 -7.66 -16.85 -4.68
CA PRO A 268 -8.31 -18.11 -5.02
C PRO A 268 -9.38 -18.47 -4.01
N ASP A 269 -10.52 -18.97 -4.46
CA ASP A 269 -11.55 -19.47 -3.53
C ASP A 269 -11.10 -20.77 -2.84
N ASP A 270 -10.15 -21.50 -3.45
CA ASP A 270 -9.59 -22.76 -2.94
C ASP A 270 -8.10 -22.61 -2.55
N ILE A 271 -7.78 -22.97 -1.30
CA ILE A 271 -6.45 -22.99 -0.70
C ILE A 271 -5.53 -24.00 -1.41
N THR A 272 -6.07 -25.13 -1.89
CA THR A 272 -5.30 -26.16 -2.58
C THR A 272 -4.71 -25.64 -3.89
N LEU A 273 -5.41 -24.72 -4.56
CA LEU A 273 -4.94 -24.07 -5.79
C LEU A 273 -3.70 -23.20 -5.53
N ILE A 274 -3.65 -22.53 -4.36
CA ILE A 274 -2.50 -21.70 -3.95
C ILE A 274 -1.25 -22.58 -3.76
N LEU A 275 -1.40 -23.75 -3.14
CA LEU A 275 -0.31 -24.69 -2.89
C LEU A 275 0.24 -25.30 -4.19
N THR A 276 -0.62 -25.55 -5.19
CA THR A 276 -0.18 -26.07 -6.50
C THR A 276 0.58 -25.05 -7.36
N LYS A 277 0.38 -23.74 -7.16
CA LYS A 277 1.07 -22.68 -7.91
C LYS A 277 2.55 -22.51 -7.55
N ASN A 278 3.02 -23.16 -6.48
CA ASN A 278 4.41 -23.11 -6.03
C ASN A 278 5.40 -23.99 -6.82
N THR A 279 4.95 -24.71 -7.86
CA THR A 279 5.78 -25.71 -8.56
C THR A 279 6.73 -25.13 -9.61
N ASN A 280 6.59 -23.85 -9.99
CA ASN A 280 7.48 -23.20 -10.95
C ASN A 280 8.47 -22.29 -10.22
N GLY A 281 9.76 -22.59 -10.38
CA GLY A 281 10.87 -22.04 -9.61
C GLY A 281 10.92 -20.51 -9.51
N PHE A 282 11.56 -20.05 -8.44
CA PHE A 282 11.75 -18.62 -8.15
C PHE A 282 12.43 -17.91 -9.32
N SER A 283 11.86 -16.80 -9.80
CA SER A 283 12.46 -15.97 -10.85
C SER A 283 13.32 -14.82 -10.32
N GLU A 284 13.35 -14.61 -9.00
CA GLU A 284 14.02 -13.49 -8.34
C GLU A 284 14.94 -13.98 -7.21
N GLY A 285 16.22 -13.67 -7.35
CA GLY A 285 17.21 -13.87 -6.29
C GLY A 285 16.96 -12.99 -5.06
N ASN A 286 17.30 -13.50 -3.87
CA ASN A 286 17.32 -12.72 -2.62
C ASN A 286 18.47 -11.71 -2.60
N ASN A 287 18.41 -10.72 -3.50
CA ASN A 287 19.44 -9.72 -3.72
C ASN A 287 18.86 -8.44 -4.33
N ARG A 288 19.69 -7.41 -4.44
CA ARG A 288 19.32 -6.11 -5.02
C ARG A 288 18.60 -6.20 -6.37
N LYS A 289 19.07 -7.06 -7.29
CA LYS A 289 18.47 -7.20 -8.63
C LYS A 289 17.06 -7.80 -8.52
N GLY A 290 16.90 -8.84 -7.70
CA GLY A 290 15.60 -9.46 -7.45
C GLY A 290 14.61 -8.51 -6.77
N TYR A 291 15.04 -7.75 -5.76
CA TYR A 291 14.19 -6.78 -5.07
C TYR A 291 13.70 -5.67 -5.99
N LEU A 292 14.58 -5.09 -6.81
CA LEU A 292 14.21 -4.04 -7.77
C LEU A 292 13.25 -4.58 -8.85
N ARG A 293 13.46 -5.82 -9.32
CA ARG A 293 12.53 -6.49 -10.24
C ARG A 293 11.16 -6.69 -9.59
N PHE A 294 11.11 -7.10 -8.33
CA PHE A 294 9.85 -7.32 -7.63
C PHE A 294 9.10 -6.01 -7.31
N ILE A 295 9.80 -4.96 -6.87
CA ILE A 295 9.23 -3.61 -6.70
C ILE A 295 8.57 -3.12 -7.99
N ARG A 296 9.22 -3.40 -9.12
CA ARG A 296 8.68 -3.10 -10.44
C ARG A 296 7.39 -3.85 -10.72
N LEU A 297 7.28 -5.14 -10.39
CA LEU A 297 6.02 -5.88 -10.53
C LEU A 297 4.91 -5.30 -9.63
N GLN A 298 5.22 -4.95 -8.37
CA GLN A 298 4.25 -4.34 -7.44
C GLN A 298 3.62 -3.05 -8.01
N SER A 299 4.44 -2.21 -8.64
CA SER A 299 3.94 -0.98 -9.27
C SER A 299 3.09 -1.21 -10.53
N GLN A 300 3.16 -2.37 -11.20
CA GLN A 300 2.27 -2.68 -12.36
C GLN A 300 0.82 -2.87 -11.93
N ILE A 301 0.61 -3.41 -10.73
CA ILE A 301 -0.73 -3.63 -10.15
C ILE A 301 -1.21 -2.49 -9.25
N TYR A 302 -0.38 -1.46 -9.04
CA TYR A 302 -0.74 -0.27 -8.26
C TYR A 302 -1.81 0.58 -8.94
N ASN A 303 -2.79 1.05 -8.17
CA ASN A 303 -3.82 1.99 -8.62
C ASN A 303 -3.97 3.12 -7.59
N ALA A 304 -4.06 4.37 -8.06
CA ALA A 304 -4.32 5.50 -7.19
C ALA A 304 -5.76 5.47 -6.67
N ILE A 305 -5.93 5.54 -5.35
CA ILE A 305 -7.25 5.53 -4.69
C ILE A 305 -7.66 6.97 -4.34
N PRO A 306 -8.83 7.46 -4.78
CA PRO A 306 -9.27 8.83 -4.52
C PRO A 306 -9.35 9.15 -3.03
N GLY A 307 -8.71 10.24 -2.62
CA GLY A 307 -8.71 10.71 -1.23
C GLY A 307 -7.91 9.85 -0.25
N VAL A 308 -7.16 8.85 -0.73
CA VAL A 308 -6.41 7.90 0.11
C VAL A 308 -4.94 7.90 -0.29
N ARG A 309 -4.06 8.14 0.70
CA ARG A 309 -2.62 7.97 0.53
C ARG A 309 -2.28 6.48 0.43
N SER A 310 -2.24 5.98 -0.79
CA SER A 310 -2.06 4.56 -1.10
C SER A 310 -0.59 4.10 -1.09
N LEU A 311 0.34 5.06 -1.07
CA LEU A 311 1.79 4.82 -0.91
C LEU A 311 2.30 5.48 0.36
N SER A 312 2.97 4.71 1.19
CA SER A 312 3.61 5.20 2.41
C SER A 312 4.89 4.43 2.66
N SER A 313 5.89 5.11 3.21
CA SER A 313 7.14 4.47 3.59
C SER A 313 7.67 5.08 4.88
N SER A 314 8.58 4.37 5.52
CA SER A 314 9.28 4.83 6.71
C SER A 314 10.70 4.28 6.68
N THR A 315 11.68 5.18 6.80
CA THR A 315 13.09 4.82 6.97
C THR A 315 13.47 4.63 8.43
N GLU A 316 12.48 4.63 9.33
CA GLU A 316 12.66 4.43 10.76
C GLU A 316 11.75 3.28 11.19
N PHE A 317 12.33 2.09 11.22
CA PHE A 317 11.81 1.00 12.02
C PHE A 317 12.72 0.95 13.24
N THR A 318 12.23 1.31 14.41
CA THR A 318 13.04 1.14 15.62
C THR A 318 12.13 0.70 16.74
N TYR A 319 12.51 -0.43 17.35
CA TYR A 319 12.57 -0.52 18.80
C TYR A 319 13.43 0.66 19.29
N LEU A 320 12.81 1.83 19.40
CA LEU A 320 13.38 2.90 20.19
C LEU A 320 13.46 2.33 21.59
N ASN A 321 14.66 1.93 22.02
CA ASN A 321 15.05 1.84 23.42
C ASN A 321 14.16 2.80 24.20
N ALA A 322 13.34 2.29 25.12
CA ALA A 322 12.42 3.12 25.88
C ALA A 322 13.12 4.41 26.38
N GLU A 323 14.41 4.32 26.70
CA GLU A 323 15.35 5.43 26.92
C GLU A 323 15.42 6.52 25.83
N LYS A 324 15.60 6.19 24.53
CA LYS A 324 15.66 7.21 23.47
C LYS A 324 14.30 7.87 23.26
N ARG A 325 13.21 7.14 23.46
CA ARG A 325 11.84 7.69 23.41
C ARG A 325 11.56 8.58 24.63
N GLU A 326 11.97 8.18 25.82
CA GLU A 326 11.96 8.99 27.04
C GLU A 326 12.83 10.24 26.86
N LYS A 327 14.08 10.12 26.38
CA LYS A 327 14.96 11.26 26.08
C LYS A 327 14.35 12.23 25.06
N ARG A 328 13.63 11.73 24.04
CA ARG A 328 12.89 12.58 23.07
C ARG A 328 11.65 13.23 23.70
N LYS A 329 10.88 12.52 24.54
CA LYS A 329 9.75 13.08 25.30
C LYS A 329 10.21 14.16 26.27
N LEU A 330 11.25 13.88 27.06
CA LEU A 330 11.88 14.81 27.99
C LEU A 330 12.40 16.06 27.25
N LYS A 331 13.07 15.91 26.10
CA LYS A 331 13.49 17.06 25.27
C LYS A 331 12.30 17.87 24.73
N LYS A 332 11.20 17.22 24.34
CA LYS A 332 9.99 17.89 23.84
C LYS A 332 9.25 18.63 24.95
N ASN A 333 9.16 18.03 26.14
CA ASN A 333 8.58 18.63 27.34
C ASN A 333 9.44 19.80 27.85
N ALA A 334 10.77 19.67 27.83
CA ALA A 334 11.70 20.76 28.16
C ALA A 334 11.58 21.93 27.17
N LYS A 335 11.41 21.67 25.87
CA LYS A 335 11.14 22.73 24.87
C LYS A 335 9.80 23.42 25.10
N LYS A 336 8.73 22.67 25.41
CA LYS A 336 7.40 23.23 25.74
C LYS A 336 7.46 24.09 27.01
N SER A 337 8.10 23.59 28.07
CA SER A 337 8.33 24.34 29.32
C SER A 337 9.12 25.63 29.09
N ARG A 338 10.19 25.58 28.27
CA ARG A 338 10.99 26.77 27.93
C ARG A 338 10.21 27.81 27.13
N LEU A 339 9.36 27.39 26.18
CA LEU A 339 8.45 28.26 25.43
C LEU A 339 7.37 28.89 26.32
N GLN A 340 6.86 28.13 27.29
CA GLN A 340 5.86 28.61 28.24
C GLN A 340 6.45 29.60 29.24
N ASN A 341 7.68 29.36 29.72
CA ASN A 341 8.42 30.30 30.55
C ASN A 341 8.80 31.59 29.79
N GLN A 342 9.11 31.51 28.49
CA GLN A 342 9.32 32.70 27.67
C GLN A 342 8.03 33.50 27.47
N ARG A 343 6.89 32.85 27.25
CA ARG A 343 5.57 33.52 27.19
C ARG A 343 5.19 34.18 28.50
N ASN A 344 5.43 33.53 29.64
CA ASN A 344 5.15 34.09 30.96
C ASN A 344 6.07 35.27 31.28
N LYS A 345 7.35 35.23 30.86
CA LYS A 345 8.24 36.39 30.97
C LYS A 345 7.79 37.57 30.10
N LEU A 346 7.28 37.32 28.89
CA LEU A 346 6.71 38.39 28.05
C LEU A 346 5.46 39.02 28.66
N LYS A 347 4.60 38.24 29.33
CA LYS A 347 3.43 38.77 30.05
C LYS A 347 3.80 39.63 31.27
N ASN A 348 4.96 39.37 31.89
CA ASN A 348 5.45 40.14 33.03
C ASN A 348 6.26 41.39 32.63
N ILE A 349 6.53 41.59 31.34
CA ILE A 349 7.21 42.80 30.81
C ILE A 349 6.19 43.86 30.38
N ILE A 350 4.91 43.50 30.21
CA ILE A 350 3.83 44.45 29.95
C ILE A 350 3.26 44.89 31.31
N PRO A 351 3.38 46.17 31.71
CA PRO A 351 2.78 46.67 32.94
C PRO A 351 1.24 46.58 32.85
N PRO A 352 0.54 46.28 33.96
CA PRO A 352 -0.91 46.34 33.99
C PRO A 352 -1.33 47.82 34.00
N GLY A 353 -1.53 48.39 32.83
CA GLY A 353 -1.98 49.77 32.67
C GLY A 353 -1.88 50.23 31.23
N GLU A 354 -2.98 50.00 30.49
CA GLU A 354 -3.36 50.55 29.16
C GLU A 354 -3.67 49.47 28.12
N ILE A 355 -4.84 48.84 28.27
CA ILE A 355 -5.75 48.68 27.12
C ILE A 355 -7.16 48.90 27.67
N SER A 356 -7.67 50.12 27.50
CA SER A 356 -9.09 50.40 27.58
C SER A 356 -9.79 49.81 26.35
N ALA A 357 -10.96 49.24 26.61
CA ALA A 357 -12.12 49.13 25.72
C ALA A 357 -11.86 48.70 24.25
N LYS A 358 -12.16 47.44 23.97
CA LYS A 358 -13.37 47.12 23.20
C LYS A 358 -13.80 45.69 23.49
N GLU A 359 -14.91 45.60 24.20
CA GLU A 359 -15.81 44.46 24.22
C GLU A 359 -16.09 43.98 22.80
N ASN A 360 -16.07 42.68 22.62
CA ASN A 360 -17.28 42.03 22.15
C ASN A 360 -17.44 40.73 22.91
N GLU A 361 -18.48 40.74 23.72
CA GLU A 361 -19.12 39.60 24.37
C GLU A 361 -19.43 38.52 23.34
N ASN A 362 -19.07 37.28 23.65
CA ASN A 362 -20.11 36.30 23.97
C ASN A 362 -19.48 35.10 24.66
N SER A 363 -19.72 35.05 25.95
CA SER A 363 -19.57 33.90 26.81
C SER A 363 -20.92 33.19 26.95
N SER A 364 -20.96 31.90 26.71
CA SER A 364 -21.76 30.98 27.51
C SER A 364 -21.12 29.60 27.43
N LEU A 365 -20.54 29.20 28.57
CA LEU A 365 -20.34 27.81 28.93
C LEU A 365 -21.72 27.15 29.06
N GLU A 366 -21.89 25.95 28.51
CA GLU A 366 -22.46 24.83 29.26
C GLU A 366 -21.77 23.50 28.87
N SER A 367 -21.24 22.88 29.93
CA SER A 367 -20.91 21.47 30.19
C SER A 367 -21.45 20.39 29.24
N GLY A 368 -20.61 19.40 28.88
CA GLY A 368 -21.12 18.10 28.39
C GLY A 368 -20.18 17.21 27.55
N GLY A 369 -19.00 16.85 28.06
CA GLY A 369 -18.38 15.51 27.90
C GLY A 369 -18.19 14.85 26.52
N VAL A 370 -16.90 14.79 26.12
CA VAL A 370 -16.23 13.75 25.29
C VAL A 370 -16.38 13.89 23.77
N LEU A 371 -15.50 14.71 23.16
CA LEU A 371 -15.10 14.54 21.77
C LEU A 371 -13.57 14.34 21.68
N PHE A 372 -13.18 13.20 21.12
CA PHE A 372 -11.82 12.87 20.72
C PHE A 372 -11.39 13.75 19.56
N ASP A 373 -10.45 14.67 19.80
CA ASP A 373 -9.68 15.33 18.74
C ASP A 373 -8.17 15.20 19.04
N GLU A 374 -7.59 14.03 18.73
CA GLU A 374 -6.16 13.93 18.45
C GLU A 374 -5.90 14.31 16.99
N ILE A 375 -5.86 15.62 16.75
CA ILE A 375 -5.28 16.20 15.54
C ILE A 375 -3.78 15.86 15.55
N MET A 376 -3.40 14.86 14.76
CA MET A 376 -2.00 14.63 14.35
C MET A 376 -1.49 15.87 13.61
N PRO A 377 -0.34 16.45 14.00
CA PRO A 377 0.16 17.67 13.37
C PRO A 377 0.59 17.42 11.92
N SER A 378 0.02 18.24 11.03
CA SER A 378 0.37 18.36 9.61
C SER A 378 1.84 18.78 9.44
N ASN A 379 2.60 18.01 8.65
CA ASN A 379 4.02 18.23 8.37
C ASN A 379 4.29 19.41 7.41
N MET A 380 3.38 20.38 7.34
CA MET A 380 3.41 21.52 6.42
C MET A 380 4.51 22.53 6.78
N GLU A 381 4.80 22.71 8.07
CA GLU A 381 5.86 23.63 8.54
C GLU A 381 7.28 23.17 8.20
N GLU A 382 7.48 21.86 7.99
CA GLU A 382 8.77 21.30 7.61
C GLU A 382 9.07 21.53 6.11
N HIS A 383 8.05 21.57 5.27
CA HIS A 383 8.18 21.92 3.84
C HIS A 383 8.41 23.42 3.59
N LEU A 384 7.77 24.30 4.37
CA LEU A 384 7.92 25.75 4.17
C LEU A 384 9.32 26.29 4.57
N ARG A 385 10.04 25.60 5.47
CA ARG A 385 11.40 26.00 5.87
C ARG A 385 12.46 25.71 4.80
N HIS A 386 12.22 24.75 3.91
CA HIS A 386 13.15 24.45 2.81
C HIS A 386 13.02 25.42 1.63
N LEU A 387 11.84 26.04 1.43
CA LEU A 387 11.61 26.99 0.35
C LEU A 387 12.19 28.40 0.61
N LYS A 388 12.48 28.76 1.86
CA LYS A 388 13.08 30.07 2.21
C LYS A 388 14.61 30.11 2.21
N LYS A 389 15.28 28.98 1.94
CA LYS A 389 16.77 28.91 1.96
C LYS A 389 17.46 29.10 0.60
N HIS A 390 16.71 29.36 -0.47
CA HIS A 390 17.26 29.56 -1.82
C HIS A 390 16.77 30.84 -2.52
N SER A 391 16.43 31.86 -1.75
CA SER A 391 16.18 33.21 -2.28
C SER A 391 17.06 34.22 -1.55
N PHE A 392 18.31 34.31 -1.97
CA PHE A 392 19.12 35.53 -2.06
C PHE A 392 20.23 35.29 -3.07
#